data_AF-A0AAW2DWI2-F1
#
_entry.id   AF-A0AAW2DWI2-F1
#
_cell.length_a   1.000
_cell.length_b   1.000
_cell.length_c   1.000
_cell.angle_alpha   90.00
_cell.angle_beta   90.00
_cell.angle_gamma   90.00
#
_symmetry.space_group_name_H-M   'P 1'
#
loop_
_entity.id
_entity.type
_entity.pdbx_description
1 polymer ?
#
loop_
_entity_poly.entity_id
_entity_poly.type
_entity_poly.pdbx_seq_one_letter_code
_entity_poly.pdbx_strand_id
1 'polypeptide(L)'
;MDSSVHGSHSAPTLVEEPEYLARYLVIKHSWRGRYKRILCISSVSIITLDPTTLSVTNSYDVASDFEAAAPIIGRDDNSNEFNLSVRTDGRGKFKGMKFSSRYRASILTELHRIRWNRLSAVAEFPVLHLRRRTSEWAPFKLKVTYVGVELIDLKSGDLRWCLDFRDMNSPAIILLSDAYGKKNVEYGGFVLCPLYGRKSKAFQAASGTTTSSIISNLTKTAKSMVGLSLSVDSSQSLSAAEYLKRRGSALVPALFSHSHFLLCFSF
;
A
#
# COMPACT_ATOMS: atom_id res chain seq x y z
N MET A 1 68.60 -6.34 21.02
CA MET A 1 67.34 -7.10 20.93
C MET A 1 66.34 -6.34 21.75
N ASP A 2 65.56 -5.47 21.11
CA ASP A 2 64.38 -4.87 21.71
C ASP A 2 63.34 -4.76 20.60
N SER A 3 62.34 -5.65 20.66
CA SER A 3 61.24 -5.72 19.71
C SER A 3 60.03 -5.05 20.35
N SER A 4 59.79 -3.78 20.02
CA SER A 4 58.59 -3.06 20.41
C SER A 4 57.39 -3.52 19.57
N VAL A 5 56.50 -4.29 20.20
CA VAL A 5 55.21 -4.70 19.62
C VAL A 5 54.26 -3.51 19.66
N HIS A 6 54.00 -2.90 18.50
CA HIS A 6 52.88 -1.98 18.34
C HIS A 6 51.58 -2.78 18.23
N GLY A 7 50.84 -2.83 19.33
CA GLY A 7 49.44 -3.28 19.32
C GLY A 7 48.58 -2.30 18.54
N SER A 8 48.14 -2.71 17.35
CA SER A 8 47.12 -1.99 16.59
C SER A 8 45.77 -2.13 17.30
N HIS A 9 45.38 -1.11 18.06
CA HIS A 9 44.00 -0.97 18.50
C HIS A 9 43.12 -0.70 17.29
N SER A 10 42.45 -1.73 16.79
CA SER A 10 41.34 -1.58 15.84
C SER A 10 40.26 -0.76 16.54
N ALA A 11 39.94 0.41 16.00
CA ALA A 11 38.77 1.18 16.42
C ALA A 11 37.53 0.28 16.37
N PRO A 12 36.59 0.38 17.33
CA PRO A 12 35.35 -0.38 17.26
C PRO A 12 34.66 -0.01 15.96
N THR A 13 34.37 -1.03 15.14
CA THR A 13 33.54 -0.88 13.95
C THR A 13 32.25 -0.22 14.41
N LEU A 14 32.00 1.02 13.97
CA LEU A 14 30.70 1.66 14.15
C LEU A 14 29.69 0.73 13.49
N VAL A 15 28.92 0.00 14.31
CA VAL A 15 27.81 -0.81 13.81
C VAL A 15 26.80 0.21 13.29
N GLU A 16 26.82 0.42 11.97
CA GLU A 16 25.88 1.28 11.28
C GLU A 16 24.47 0.85 11.70
N GLU A 17 23.67 1.80 12.18
CA GLU A 17 22.29 1.48 12.52
C GLU A 17 21.60 0.92 11.26
N PRO A 18 20.86 -0.19 11.36
CA PRO A 18 20.16 -0.74 10.21
C PRO A 18 19.30 0.35 9.57
N GLU A 19 19.45 0.54 8.26
CA GLU A 19 18.61 1.48 7.52
C GLU A 19 17.15 0.99 7.56
N TYR A 20 16.33 1.62 8.40
CA TYR A 20 14.91 1.30 8.47
C TYR A 20 14.17 1.98 7.32
N LEU A 21 13.42 1.19 6.55
CA LEU A 21 12.49 1.65 5.53
C LEU A 21 11.38 2.53 6.13
N ALA A 22 10.95 2.21 7.36
CA ALA A 22 9.95 3.00 8.06
C ALA A 22 10.03 2.86 9.58
N ARG A 23 9.61 3.91 10.29
CA ARG A 23 9.49 3.95 11.76
C ARG A 23 8.14 4.54 12.15
N TYR A 24 7.42 3.88 13.04
CA TYR A 24 6.10 4.31 13.48
C TYR A 24 5.96 4.23 15.00
N LEU A 25 5.40 5.27 15.61
CA LEU A 25 4.91 5.16 16.98
C LEU A 25 3.65 4.27 16.99
N VAL A 26 3.67 3.22 17.80
CA VAL A 26 2.59 2.25 17.95
C VAL A 26 2.28 1.99 19.41
N ILE A 27 1.08 1.48 19.68
CA ILE A 27 0.74 0.88 20.97
C ILE A 27 0.78 -0.64 20.83
N LYS A 28 1.66 -1.31 21.56
CA LYS A 28 1.68 -2.77 21.69
C LYS A 28 0.67 -3.19 22.75
N HIS A 29 -0.21 -4.13 22.41
CA HIS A 29 -1.21 -4.69 23.33
C HIS A 29 -0.74 -6.06 23.81
N SER A 30 -0.65 -6.25 25.12
CA SER A 30 -0.25 -7.51 25.74
C SER A 30 -1.05 -7.77 27.01
N TRP A 31 -0.91 -8.98 27.57
CA TRP A 31 -1.50 -9.32 28.86
C TRP A 31 -1.00 -8.46 30.02
N ARG A 32 0.22 -7.90 29.92
CA ARG A 32 0.79 -7.00 30.93
C ARG A 32 0.30 -5.56 30.80
N GLY A 33 -0.44 -5.25 29.73
CA GLY A 33 -0.95 -3.91 29.46
C GLY A 33 -0.61 -3.39 28.05
N ARG A 34 -0.77 -2.07 27.89
CA ARG A 34 -0.56 -1.33 26.64
C ARG A 34 0.69 -0.47 26.75
N TYR A 35 1.59 -0.58 25.78
CA TYR A 35 2.88 0.11 25.80
C TYR A 35 3.14 0.90 24.54
N LYS A 36 3.66 2.12 24.67
CA LYS A 36 4.20 2.87 23.53
C LYS A 36 5.50 2.23 23.07
N ARG A 37 5.63 1.99 21.77
CA ARG A 37 6.84 1.45 21.12
C ARG A 37 7.08 2.16 19.79
N ILE A 38 8.34 2.22 19.36
CA ILE A 38 8.66 2.59 17.98
C ILE A 38 8.81 1.28 17.19
N LEU A 39 7.87 0.99 16.30
CA LEU A 39 7.97 -0.11 15.36
C LEU A 39 8.87 0.31 14.20
N CYS A 40 10.01 -0.35 14.06
CA CYS A 40 10.95 -0.10 12.97
C CYS A 40 10.94 -1.29 12.02
N ILE A 41 10.92 -0.98 10.73
CA ILE A 41 10.72 -1.94 9.65
C ILE A 41 11.88 -1.77 8.68
N SER A 42 12.64 -2.84 8.44
CA SER A 42 13.71 -2.91 7.44
C SER A 42 13.48 -4.09 6.48
N SER A 43 14.31 -4.22 5.45
CA SER A 43 14.24 -5.35 4.52
C SER A 43 14.58 -6.71 5.16
N VAL A 44 15.34 -6.70 6.27
CA VAL A 44 15.86 -7.92 6.92
C VAL A 44 15.32 -8.16 8.32
N SER A 45 14.84 -7.11 9.01
CA SER A 45 14.34 -7.22 10.38
C SER A 45 13.16 -6.29 10.68
N ILE A 46 12.30 -6.75 11.58
CA ILE A 46 11.24 -5.95 12.22
C ILE A 46 11.58 -5.87 13.70
N ILE A 47 11.71 -4.66 14.23
CA ILE A 47 12.07 -4.46 15.63
C ILE A 47 11.11 -3.49 16.32
N THR A 48 11.07 -3.55 17.64
CA THR A 48 10.37 -2.54 18.44
C THR A 48 11.32 -1.92 19.46
N LEU A 49 11.37 -0.59 19.51
CA LEU A 49 12.20 0.16 20.46
C LEU A 49 11.36 0.74 21.59
N ASP A 50 11.97 0.91 22.76
CA ASP A 50 11.45 1.81 23.79
C ASP A 50 11.54 3.26 23.30
N PRO A 51 10.47 4.06 23.36
CA PRO A 51 10.48 5.41 22.81
C PRO A 51 11.34 6.41 23.59
N THR A 52 11.73 6.10 24.83
CA THR A 52 12.55 6.99 25.67
C THR A 52 14.02 6.65 25.55
N THR A 53 14.37 5.37 25.67
CA THR A 53 15.77 4.92 25.66
C THR A 53 16.28 4.49 24.29
N LEU A 54 15.37 4.33 23.32
CA LEU A 54 15.64 3.73 22.00
C LEU A 54 16.20 2.31 22.06
N SER A 55 16.19 1.66 23.23
CA SER A 55 16.66 0.29 23.37
C SER A 55 15.74 -0.69 22.67
N VAL A 56 16.31 -1.68 21.97
CA VAL A 56 15.56 -2.76 21.34
C VAL A 56 14.81 -3.57 22.41
N THR A 57 13.49 -3.71 22.24
CA THR A 57 12.63 -4.49 23.13
C THR A 57 12.15 -5.80 22.51
N ASN A 58 12.10 -5.87 21.18
CA ASN A 58 11.88 -7.09 20.42
C ASN A 58 12.57 -6.98 19.05
N SER A 59 13.02 -8.11 18.51
CA SER A 59 13.63 -8.22 17.18
C SER A 59 13.13 -9.49 16.50
N TYR A 60 12.80 -9.39 15.22
CA TYR A 60 12.30 -10.48 14.39
C TYR A 60 13.00 -10.45 13.04
N ASP A 61 13.66 -11.54 12.69
CA ASP A 61 14.20 -11.72 11.35
C ASP A 61 13.07 -11.86 10.32
N VAL A 62 13.13 -11.11 9.22
CA VAL A 62 12.10 -11.12 8.19
C VAL A 62 12.03 -12.47 7.48
N ALA A 63 13.18 -13.12 7.26
CA ALA A 63 13.23 -14.34 6.47
C ALA A 63 12.64 -15.54 7.23
N SER A 64 12.86 -15.59 8.55
CA SER A 64 12.62 -16.76 9.40
C SER A 64 11.60 -16.55 10.52
N ASP A 65 11.41 -15.32 11.02
CA ASP A 65 10.60 -15.04 12.22
C ASP A 65 9.34 -14.24 11.95
N PHE A 66 9.14 -13.73 10.74
CA PHE A 66 7.94 -13.01 10.32
C PHE A 66 7.11 -13.80 9.28
N GLU A 67 5.84 -14.04 9.58
CA GLU A 67 4.93 -14.79 8.70
C GLU A 67 3.90 -13.91 8.00
N ALA A 68 3.24 -12.99 8.69
CA ALA A 68 2.13 -12.24 8.11
C ALA A 68 1.78 -11.01 8.94
N ALA A 69 1.13 -10.03 8.31
CA ALA A 69 0.52 -8.90 8.99
C ALA A 69 -0.90 -8.69 8.43
N ALA A 70 -1.85 -8.39 9.31
CA ALA A 70 -3.24 -8.19 8.90
C ALA A 70 -3.93 -7.15 9.81
N PRO A 71 -4.84 -6.33 9.26
CA PRO A 71 -5.67 -5.46 10.07
C PRO A 71 -6.59 -6.31 10.95
N ILE A 72 -6.89 -5.82 12.15
CA ILE A 72 -7.95 -6.39 12.98
C ILE A 72 -9.21 -5.61 12.64
N ILE A 73 -10.12 -6.24 11.89
CA ILE A 73 -11.40 -5.66 11.52
C ILE A 73 -12.39 -6.02 12.63
N GLY A 74 -12.60 -5.08 13.56
CA GLY A 74 -13.60 -5.20 14.62
C GLY A 74 -15.01 -4.85 14.15
N ARG A 75 -15.97 -4.81 15.09
CA ARG A 75 -17.30 -4.21 14.84
C ARG A 75 -17.22 -2.69 14.62
N ASP A 76 -16.19 -2.06 15.18
CA ASP A 76 -15.86 -0.67 14.94
C ASP A 76 -14.93 -0.59 13.72
N ASP A 77 -15.48 -0.15 12.58
CA ASP A 77 -14.76 0.01 11.31
C ASP A 77 -13.59 1.03 11.42
N ASN A 78 -13.49 1.78 12.52
CA ASN A 78 -12.41 2.73 12.78
C ASN A 78 -11.28 2.18 13.67
N SER A 79 -11.27 0.88 13.98
CA SER A 79 -10.24 0.28 14.84
C SER A 79 -8.86 0.30 14.19
N ASN A 80 -7.97 1.18 14.66
CA ASN A 80 -6.56 1.32 14.23
C ASN A 80 -5.64 0.13 14.60
N GLU A 81 -6.22 -1.05 14.84
CA GLU A 81 -5.55 -2.24 15.33
C GLU A 81 -5.11 -3.17 14.21
N PHE A 82 -4.01 -3.88 14.42
CA PHE A 82 -3.48 -4.88 13.50
C PHE A 82 -2.69 -5.94 14.26
N ASN A 83 -2.50 -7.10 13.64
CA ASN A 83 -1.67 -8.19 14.16
C ASN A 83 -0.42 -8.37 13.30
N LEU A 84 0.68 -8.68 13.97
CA LEU A 84 1.91 -9.18 13.38
C LEU A 84 2.10 -10.64 13.78
N SER A 85 2.09 -11.57 12.84
CA SER A 85 2.37 -12.99 13.08
C SER A 85 3.88 -13.22 13.09
N VAL A 86 4.44 -13.43 14.28
CA VAL A 86 5.89 -13.61 14.49
C VAL A 86 6.20 -14.78 15.40
N ARG A 87 7.43 -15.28 15.34
CA ARG A 87 7.99 -16.21 16.33
C ARG A 87 9.34 -15.69 16.81
N THR A 88 10.03 -16.46 17.64
CA THR A 88 11.32 -16.05 18.20
C THR A 88 12.33 -17.16 17.96
N ASP A 89 13.52 -16.77 17.53
CA ASP A 89 14.69 -17.63 17.29
C ASP A 89 14.44 -18.75 16.26
N GLY A 90 13.60 -18.51 15.26
CA GLY A 90 13.28 -19.47 14.19
C GLY A 90 12.52 -20.71 14.65
N ARG A 91 12.10 -20.76 15.92
CA ARG A 91 11.54 -21.96 16.57
C ARG A 91 10.09 -21.75 16.98
N GLY A 92 9.32 -22.84 16.94
CA GLY A 92 7.93 -22.86 17.40
C GLY A 92 6.92 -22.27 16.41
N LYS A 93 5.67 -22.18 16.88
CA LYS A 93 4.53 -21.65 16.12
C LYS A 93 4.58 -20.13 16.10
N PHE A 94 4.19 -19.54 14.97
CA PHE A 94 3.94 -18.10 14.88
C PHE A 94 2.80 -17.70 15.84
N LYS A 95 2.98 -16.55 16.47
CA LYS A 95 2.05 -15.95 17.43
C LYS A 95 1.70 -14.54 16.95
N GLY A 96 0.41 -14.21 17.04
CA GLY A 96 -0.06 -12.86 16.77
C GLY A 96 0.33 -11.89 17.88
N MET A 97 1.08 -10.85 17.52
CA MET A 97 1.28 -9.67 18.36
C MET A 97 0.36 -8.55 17.90
N LYS A 98 -0.47 -8.07 18.84
CA LYS A 98 -1.45 -7.03 18.58
C LYS A 98 -0.85 -5.64 18.78
N PHE A 99 -1.05 -4.77 17.80
CA PHE A 99 -0.66 -3.36 17.83
C PHE A 99 -1.81 -2.45 17.44
N SER A 100 -1.70 -1.17 17.77
CA SER A 100 -2.55 -0.13 17.17
C SER A 100 -1.77 1.13 16.81
N SER A 101 -2.16 1.76 15.69
CA SER A 101 -1.61 3.03 15.21
C SER A 101 -2.52 3.67 14.16
N ARG A 102 -2.64 5.01 14.17
CA ARG A 102 -3.32 5.75 13.10
C ARG A 102 -2.71 5.50 11.71
N TYR A 103 -1.46 5.05 11.67
CA TYR A 103 -0.74 4.71 10.45
C TYR A 103 -0.87 3.22 10.07
N ARG A 104 -1.89 2.51 10.56
CA ARG A 104 -2.13 1.08 10.29
C ARG A 104 -1.94 0.72 8.82
N ALA A 105 -2.60 1.45 7.91
CA ALA A 105 -2.52 1.16 6.48
C ALA A 105 -1.10 1.33 5.92
N SER A 106 -0.37 2.36 6.34
CA SER A 106 1.02 2.58 5.93
C SER A 106 1.94 1.48 6.46
N ILE A 107 1.79 1.09 7.73
CA ILE A 107 2.53 -0.01 8.35
C ILE A 107 2.29 -1.33 7.59
N LEU A 108 1.02 -1.68 7.36
CA LEU A 108 0.67 -2.91 6.65
C LEU A 108 1.18 -2.90 5.21
N THR A 109 1.18 -1.74 4.55
CA THR A 109 1.76 -1.58 3.21
C THR A 109 3.25 -1.95 3.20
N GLU A 110 4.04 -1.42 4.13
CA GLU A 110 5.49 -1.74 4.20
C GLU A 110 5.73 -3.21 4.58
N LEU A 111 4.96 -3.76 5.51
CA LEU A 111 5.08 -5.17 5.92
C LEU A 111 4.76 -6.14 4.77
N HIS A 112 3.77 -5.84 3.93
CA HIS A 112 3.47 -6.63 2.74
C HIS A 112 4.56 -6.50 1.67
N ARG A 113 5.15 -5.30 1.50
CA ARG A 113 6.24 -5.05 0.54
C ARG A 113 7.52 -5.80 0.86
N ILE A 114 7.88 -5.96 2.12
CA ILE A 114 9.07 -6.74 2.49
C ILE A 114 8.93 -8.21 2.04
N ARG A 115 7.70 -8.71 1.91
CA ARG A 115 7.42 -10.06 1.43
C ARG A 115 7.00 -10.11 -0.04
N TRP A 116 7.19 -9.03 -0.80
CA TRP A 116 6.66 -8.91 -2.17
C TRP A 116 7.06 -10.08 -3.07
N ASN A 117 8.31 -10.53 -2.98
CA ASN A 117 8.84 -11.65 -3.77
C ASN A 117 8.18 -13.01 -3.43
N ARG A 118 7.44 -13.09 -2.32
CA ARG A 118 6.72 -14.30 -1.87
C ARG A 118 5.21 -14.20 -2.10
N LEU A 119 4.70 -13.06 -2.56
CA LEU A 119 3.26 -12.80 -2.70
C LEU A 119 2.87 -12.72 -4.18
N SER A 120 1.80 -13.42 -4.55
CA SER A 120 1.16 -13.24 -5.85
C SER A 120 0.17 -12.07 -5.82
N ALA A 121 -0.32 -11.66 -6.99
CA ALA A 121 -1.49 -10.80 -7.04
C ALA A 121 -2.69 -11.50 -6.37
N VAL A 122 -3.55 -10.72 -5.72
CA VAL A 122 -4.82 -11.17 -5.13
C VAL A 122 -5.84 -11.48 -6.22
N ALA A 123 -5.84 -10.67 -7.28
CA ALA A 123 -6.65 -10.88 -8.47
C ALA A 123 -6.02 -10.21 -9.69
N GLU A 124 -6.36 -10.67 -10.88
CA GLU A 124 -6.00 -10.05 -12.14
C GLU A 124 -7.24 -9.89 -13.01
N PHE A 125 -7.43 -8.69 -13.57
CA PHE A 125 -8.59 -8.37 -14.41
C PHE A 125 -8.14 -7.84 -15.77
N PRO A 126 -8.72 -8.35 -16.88
CA PRO A 126 -8.56 -7.70 -18.17
C PRO A 126 -9.37 -6.40 -18.16
N VAL A 127 -8.71 -5.29 -18.48
CA VAL A 127 -9.33 -3.96 -18.49
C VAL A 127 -8.97 -3.19 -19.76
N LEU A 128 -9.80 -2.22 -20.11
CA LEU A 128 -9.44 -1.18 -21.07
C LEU A 128 -9.09 0.09 -20.30
N HIS A 129 -7.95 0.71 -20.61
CA HIS A 129 -7.55 2.01 -20.07
C HIS A 129 -7.78 3.11 -21.11
N LEU A 130 -8.46 4.18 -20.73
CA LEU A 130 -8.67 5.35 -21.59
C LEU A 130 -7.38 6.17 -21.71
N ARG A 131 -6.78 6.15 -22.90
CA ARG A 131 -5.56 6.91 -23.20
C ARG A 131 -5.91 8.37 -23.42
N ARG A 132 -5.26 9.27 -22.67
CA ARG A 132 -5.48 10.72 -22.81
C ARG A 132 -5.13 11.24 -24.21
N ARG A 133 -4.00 10.80 -24.79
CA ARG A 133 -3.47 11.38 -26.03
C ARG A 133 -4.28 11.00 -27.27
N THR A 134 -4.76 9.76 -27.33
CA THR A 134 -5.51 9.26 -28.49
C THR A 134 -7.01 9.22 -28.24
N SER A 135 -7.45 9.42 -26.99
CA SER A 135 -8.84 9.25 -26.57
C SER A 135 -9.40 7.85 -26.87
N GLU A 136 -8.51 6.85 -26.92
CA GLU A 136 -8.88 5.46 -27.21
C GLU A 136 -8.79 4.58 -25.98
N TRP A 137 -9.64 3.56 -25.96
CA TRP A 137 -9.57 2.45 -25.02
C TRP A 137 -8.53 1.45 -25.48
N ALA A 138 -7.47 1.28 -24.69
CA ALA A 138 -6.42 0.31 -24.96
C ALA A 138 -6.43 -0.82 -23.93
N PRO A 139 -6.18 -2.09 -24.33
CA PRO A 139 -6.24 -3.22 -23.43
C PRO A 139 -5.02 -3.31 -22.52
N PHE A 140 -5.26 -3.62 -21.24
CA PHE A 140 -4.25 -3.82 -20.19
C PHE A 140 -4.70 -4.92 -19.23
N LYS A 141 -3.79 -5.35 -18.36
CA LYS A 141 -4.11 -6.16 -17.19
C LYS A 141 -4.04 -5.28 -15.94
N LEU A 142 -5.12 -5.23 -15.17
CA LEU A 142 -5.14 -4.63 -13.83
C LEU A 142 -4.90 -5.73 -12.81
N LYS A 143 -3.73 -5.72 -12.17
CA LYS A 143 -3.44 -6.60 -11.02
C LYS A 143 -3.85 -5.89 -9.74
N VAL A 144 -4.60 -6.59 -8.90
CA VAL A 144 -4.88 -6.17 -7.52
C VAL A 144 -3.86 -6.87 -6.64
N THR A 145 -3.02 -6.10 -5.96
CA THR A 145 -1.99 -6.60 -5.05
C THR A 145 -2.49 -6.53 -3.60
N TYR A 146 -1.65 -6.95 -2.65
CA TYR A 146 -1.96 -6.82 -1.22
C TYR A 146 -2.07 -5.37 -0.77
N VAL A 147 -1.45 -4.42 -1.47
CA VAL A 147 -1.33 -3.03 -1.03
C VAL A 147 -1.99 -2.03 -1.98
N GLY A 148 -2.43 -2.46 -3.16
CA GLY A 148 -3.00 -1.55 -4.15
C GLY A 148 -3.25 -2.22 -5.49
N VAL A 149 -2.97 -1.48 -6.55
CA VAL A 149 -3.14 -1.94 -7.94
C VAL A 149 -1.90 -1.67 -8.78
N GLU A 150 -1.71 -2.51 -9.79
CA GLU A 150 -0.72 -2.36 -10.85
C GLU A 150 -1.39 -2.52 -12.21
N LEU A 151 -1.03 -1.66 -13.15
CA LEU A 151 -1.46 -1.70 -14.53
C LEU A 151 -0.31 -2.22 -15.38
N ILE A 152 -0.50 -3.40 -15.96
CA ILE A 152 0.50 -4.11 -16.74
C ILE A 152 0.13 -4.08 -18.22
N ASP A 153 1.08 -3.70 -19.06
CA ASP A 153 0.93 -3.77 -20.52
C ASP A 153 0.93 -5.23 -20.98
N LEU A 154 -0.08 -5.62 -21.78
CA LEU A 154 -0.25 -7.01 -22.19
C LEU A 154 0.79 -7.48 -23.21
N LYS A 155 1.40 -6.55 -23.97
CA LYS A 155 2.36 -6.91 -25.02
C LYS A 155 3.77 -7.06 -24.48
N SER A 156 4.19 -6.11 -23.64
CA SER A 156 5.53 -6.06 -23.06
C SER A 156 5.63 -6.79 -21.72
N GLY A 157 4.54 -6.87 -20.95
CA GLY A 157 4.58 -7.31 -19.56
C GLY A 157 5.02 -6.21 -18.59
N ASP A 158 5.28 -4.99 -19.08
CA ASP A 158 5.83 -3.90 -18.27
C ASP A 158 4.79 -3.28 -17.33
N LEU A 159 5.25 -2.89 -16.14
CA LEU A 159 4.49 -2.03 -15.23
C LEU A 159 4.35 -0.63 -15.83
N ARG A 160 3.12 -0.20 -16.10
CA ARG A 160 2.81 1.12 -16.67
C ARG A 160 2.31 2.12 -15.65
N TRP A 161 1.75 1.65 -14.54
CA TRP A 161 1.22 2.48 -13.47
C TRP A 161 0.88 1.63 -12.25
N CYS A 162 0.97 2.20 -11.06
CA CYS A 162 0.48 1.58 -9.84
C CYS A 162 -0.21 2.63 -8.97
N LEU A 163 -0.97 2.18 -7.97
CA LEU A 163 -1.59 3.01 -6.96
C LEU A 163 -1.81 2.20 -5.69
N ASP A 164 -1.18 2.61 -4.59
CA ASP A 164 -1.41 2.00 -3.28
C ASP A 164 -2.79 2.42 -2.76
N PHE A 165 -3.46 1.53 -2.04
CA PHE A 165 -4.73 1.83 -1.37
C PHE A 165 -4.61 2.99 -0.38
N ARG A 166 -3.46 3.11 0.31
CA ARG A 166 -3.20 4.22 1.24
C ARG A 166 -3.09 5.59 0.57
N ASP A 167 -2.82 5.61 -0.73
CA ASP A 167 -2.62 6.83 -1.53
C ASP A 167 -3.83 7.14 -2.41
N MET A 168 -4.96 6.46 -2.21
CA MET A 168 -6.22 6.77 -2.88
C MET A 168 -6.91 7.97 -2.21
N ASN A 169 -7.57 8.81 -3.02
CA ASN A 169 -8.32 9.97 -2.57
C ASN A 169 -9.69 9.55 -1.98
N SER A 170 -10.49 10.52 -1.54
CA SER A 170 -11.91 10.35 -1.25
C SER A 170 -12.73 11.32 -2.11
N PRO A 171 -13.48 10.84 -3.13
CA PRO A 171 -13.69 9.44 -3.48
C PRO A 171 -12.44 8.74 -4.04
N ALA A 172 -12.25 7.48 -3.68
CA ALA A 172 -11.16 6.64 -4.21
C ALA A 172 -11.50 6.16 -5.63
N ILE A 173 -12.78 5.88 -5.86
CA ILE A 173 -13.32 5.34 -7.11
C ILE A 173 -14.50 6.22 -7.54
N ILE A 174 -14.54 6.63 -8.81
CA ILE A 174 -15.68 7.35 -9.40
C ILE A 174 -16.25 6.52 -10.53
N LEU A 175 -17.54 6.21 -10.50
CA LEU A 175 -18.26 5.59 -11.63
C LEU A 175 -18.54 6.63 -12.71
N LEU A 176 -18.22 6.31 -13.97
CA LEU A 176 -18.55 7.22 -15.07
C LEU A 176 -20.00 6.98 -15.52
N SER A 177 -20.61 8.02 -16.08
CA SER A 177 -21.98 7.94 -16.62
C SER A 177 -22.08 7.18 -17.93
N ASP A 178 -20.98 7.15 -18.70
CA ASP A 178 -20.97 6.61 -20.04
C ASP A 178 -19.70 5.78 -20.34
N ALA A 179 -19.84 4.94 -21.35
CA ALA A 179 -18.71 4.33 -22.00
C ALA A 179 -18.24 5.24 -23.14
N TYR A 180 -17.12 5.94 -22.96
CA TYR A 180 -16.57 6.82 -24.02
C TYR A 180 -16.55 6.08 -25.38
N GLY A 181 -17.27 6.62 -26.36
CA GLY A 181 -17.27 6.09 -27.73
C GLY A 181 -18.08 4.81 -27.99
N LYS A 182 -18.86 4.29 -27.04
CA LYS A 182 -19.75 3.12 -27.28
C LYS A 182 -21.17 3.37 -26.76
N LYS A 183 -22.17 3.23 -27.64
CA LYS A 183 -23.59 3.51 -27.34
C LYS A 183 -24.34 2.41 -26.56
N ASN A 184 -23.76 1.24 -26.30
CA ASN A 184 -24.47 0.08 -25.72
C ASN A 184 -23.60 -0.72 -24.72
N VAL A 185 -23.06 -0.09 -23.68
CA VAL A 185 -22.45 -0.82 -22.55
C VAL A 185 -23.17 -0.40 -21.28
N GLU A 186 -23.75 -1.37 -20.55
CA GLU A 186 -24.59 -1.13 -19.35
C GLU A 186 -23.90 -0.32 -18.23
N TYR A 187 -22.56 -0.22 -18.22
CA TYR A 187 -21.83 0.45 -17.15
C TYR A 187 -20.68 1.31 -17.70
N GLY A 188 -20.76 2.62 -17.45
CA GLY A 188 -19.73 3.60 -17.79
C GLY A 188 -18.50 3.46 -16.90
N GLY A 189 -17.62 2.49 -17.18
CA GLY A 189 -16.27 2.39 -16.62
C GLY A 189 -16.10 2.76 -15.12
N PHE A 190 -14.89 3.17 -14.75
CA PHE A 190 -14.59 3.76 -13.44
C PHE A 190 -13.25 4.51 -13.49
N VAL A 191 -13.05 5.44 -12.56
CA VAL A 191 -11.78 6.17 -12.39
C VAL A 191 -11.18 5.80 -11.04
N LEU A 192 -9.90 5.43 -11.03
CA LEU A 192 -9.12 5.36 -9.80
C LEU A 192 -8.46 6.72 -9.54
N CYS A 193 -8.69 7.26 -8.34
CA CYS A 193 -8.32 8.61 -7.96
C CYS A 193 -7.17 8.59 -6.94
N PRO A 194 -5.93 8.90 -7.34
CA PRO A 194 -4.83 9.13 -6.41
C PRO A 194 -5.05 10.42 -5.62
N LEU A 195 -4.60 10.42 -4.36
CA LEU A 195 -4.54 11.60 -3.51
C LEU A 195 -3.31 12.47 -3.81
N TYR A 196 -2.16 11.84 -4.08
CA TYR A 196 -0.89 12.52 -4.31
C TYR A 196 -0.15 11.98 -5.54
N GLY A 197 0.66 12.84 -6.18
CA GLY A 197 1.76 12.51 -7.09
C GLY A 197 1.42 11.85 -8.43
N ARG A 198 0.33 11.08 -8.52
CA ARG A 198 -0.06 10.32 -9.71
C ARG A 198 -1.31 10.91 -10.34
N LYS A 199 -1.35 10.93 -11.67
CA LYS A 199 -2.57 11.29 -12.40
C LYS A 199 -3.55 10.12 -12.30
N SER A 200 -4.82 10.44 -12.09
CA SER A 200 -5.91 9.46 -12.15
C SER A 200 -5.96 8.75 -13.50
N LYS A 201 -6.59 7.56 -13.51
CA LYS A 201 -6.80 6.75 -14.70
C LYS A 201 -8.23 6.24 -14.75
N ALA A 202 -8.84 6.36 -15.93
CA ALA A 202 -10.13 5.75 -16.23
C ALA A 202 -9.94 4.36 -16.86
N PHE A 203 -10.84 3.46 -16.48
CA PHE A 203 -10.86 2.06 -16.86
C PHE A 203 -12.26 1.62 -17.28
N GLN A 204 -12.32 0.56 -18.08
CA GLN A 204 -13.51 -0.24 -18.34
C GLN A 204 -13.18 -1.70 -18.14
N ALA A 205 -14.16 -2.47 -17.66
CA ALA A 205 -14.08 -3.91 -17.72
C ALA A 205 -13.95 -4.37 -19.18
N ALA A 206 -13.00 -5.26 -19.46
CA ALA A 206 -12.94 -5.94 -20.75
C ALA A 206 -13.87 -7.17 -20.76
N SER A 207 -13.97 -7.85 -21.90
CA SER A 207 -14.77 -9.08 -22.03
C SER A 207 -14.38 -10.12 -20.98
N GLY A 208 -15.38 -10.76 -20.37
CA GLY A 208 -15.19 -11.79 -19.34
C GLY A 208 -15.06 -11.25 -17.91
N THR A 209 -15.17 -9.93 -17.70
CA THR A 209 -15.27 -9.35 -16.36
C THR A 209 -16.26 -8.18 -16.32
N THR A 210 -16.59 -7.69 -15.13
CA THR A 210 -17.53 -6.59 -14.92
C THR A 210 -16.92 -5.51 -14.03
N THR A 211 -17.35 -4.27 -14.21
CA THR A 211 -16.92 -3.14 -13.38
C THR A 211 -17.23 -3.39 -11.90
N SER A 212 -18.40 -3.97 -11.60
CA SER A 212 -18.81 -4.31 -10.24
C SER A 212 -17.91 -5.36 -9.60
N SER A 213 -17.52 -6.41 -10.33
CA SER A 213 -16.57 -7.43 -9.84
C SER A 213 -15.21 -6.84 -9.53
N ILE A 214 -14.70 -5.95 -10.38
CA ILE A 214 -13.42 -5.27 -10.15
C ILE A 214 -13.51 -4.39 -8.90
N ILE A 215 -14.51 -3.51 -8.79
CA ILE A 215 -14.68 -2.59 -7.65
C ILE A 215 -14.90 -3.35 -6.34
N SER A 216 -15.70 -4.42 -6.37
CA SER A 216 -15.91 -5.29 -5.22
C SER A 216 -14.60 -5.94 -4.76
N ASN A 217 -13.77 -6.40 -5.69
CA ASN A 217 -12.45 -6.95 -5.35
C ASN A 217 -11.51 -5.88 -4.77
N LEU A 218 -11.47 -4.68 -5.35
CA LEU A 218 -10.66 -3.57 -4.85
C LEU A 218 -11.04 -3.16 -3.43
N THR A 219 -12.33 -2.92 -3.18
CA THR A 219 -12.84 -2.48 -1.87
C THR A 219 -12.64 -3.57 -0.82
N LYS A 220 -12.92 -4.84 -1.14
CA LYS A 220 -12.69 -5.98 -0.25
C LYS A 220 -11.22 -6.15 0.08
N THR A 221 -10.33 -6.05 -0.90
CA THR A 221 -8.89 -6.26 -0.71
C THR A 221 -8.28 -5.13 0.12
N ALA A 222 -8.63 -3.87 -0.15
CA ALA A 222 -8.19 -2.75 0.67
C ALA A 222 -8.62 -2.91 2.14
N LYS A 223 -9.87 -3.35 2.38
CA LYS A 223 -10.37 -3.60 3.73
C LYS A 223 -9.66 -4.78 4.39
N SER A 224 -9.46 -5.90 3.70
CA SER A 224 -8.88 -7.11 4.30
C SER A 224 -7.36 -7.05 4.49
N MET A 225 -6.63 -6.35 3.62
CA MET A 225 -5.16 -6.37 3.61
C MET A 225 -4.52 -5.20 4.35
N VAL A 226 -5.11 -4.01 4.27
CA VAL A 226 -4.59 -2.78 4.90
C VAL A 226 -5.60 -2.07 5.81
N GLY A 227 -6.85 -2.56 5.86
CA GLY A 227 -7.90 -2.02 6.71
C GLY A 227 -8.48 -0.71 6.19
N LEU A 228 -8.47 -0.46 4.88
CA LEU A 228 -9.03 0.78 4.31
C LEU A 228 -10.39 0.55 3.67
N SER A 229 -11.34 1.42 4.00
CA SER A 229 -12.63 1.50 3.31
C SER A 229 -12.52 2.49 2.15
N LEU A 230 -12.49 1.98 0.92
CA LEU A 230 -12.43 2.83 -0.28
C LEU A 230 -13.80 3.42 -0.56
N SER A 231 -13.91 4.75 -0.60
CA SER A 231 -15.15 5.44 -0.97
C SER A 231 -15.38 5.36 -2.48
N VAL A 232 -16.61 4.99 -2.87
CA VAL A 232 -17.05 4.89 -4.25
C VAL A 232 -18.11 5.96 -4.51
N ASP A 233 -17.83 6.87 -5.43
CA ASP A 233 -18.82 7.79 -5.96
C ASP A 233 -19.61 7.09 -7.06
N SER A 234 -20.86 6.76 -6.75
CA SER A 234 -21.82 6.13 -7.65
C SER A 234 -22.83 7.12 -8.24
N SER A 235 -22.62 8.42 -8.11
CA SER A 235 -23.57 9.42 -8.61
C SER A 235 -23.66 9.43 -10.14
N GLN A 236 -22.68 8.85 -10.84
CA GLN A 236 -22.58 8.84 -12.29
C GLN A 236 -22.73 10.25 -12.88
N SER A 237 -22.16 11.26 -12.22
CA SER A 237 -22.21 12.66 -12.67
C SER A 237 -21.12 13.02 -13.66
N LEU A 238 -20.11 12.16 -13.83
CA LEU A 238 -18.94 12.41 -14.66
C LEU A 238 -18.94 11.52 -15.89
N SER A 239 -19.03 12.11 -17.08
CA SER A 239 -18.78 11.39 -18.33
C SER A 239 -17.28 11.19 -18.57
N ALA A 240 -16.94 10.21 -19.39
CA ALA A 240 -15.57 9.96 -19.78
C ALA A 240 -14.97 11.11 -20.64
N ALA A 241 -15.81 11.79 -21.42
CA ALA A 241 -15.40 12.98 -22.19
C ALA A 241 -15.06 14.15 -21.26
N GLU A 242 -15.89 14.41 -20.25
CA GLU A 242 -15.61 15.43 -19.22
C GLU A 242 -14.38 15.07 -18.39
N TYR A 243 -14.21 13.80 -18.05
CA TYR A 243 -13.01 13.32 -17.38
C TYR A 243 -11.74 13.64 -18.18
N LEU A 244 -11.73 13.37 -19.49
CA LEU A 244 -10.60 13.71 -20.37
C LEU A 244 -10.32 15.21 -20.41
N LYS A 245 -11.37 16.04 -20.50
CA LYS A 245 -11.27 17.50 -20.47
C LYS A 245 -10.65 17.98 -19.15
N ARG A 246 -11.20 17.54 -18.00
CA ARG A 246 -10.70 17.90 -16.66
C ARG A 246 -9.24 17.46 -16.47
N ARG A 247 -8.87 16.29 -16.97
CA ARG A 247 -7.48 15.78 -16.93
C ARG A 247 -6.54 16.59 -17.83
N GLY A 248 -7.04 17.13 -18.93
CA GLY A 248 -6.29 17.94 -19.88
C GLY A 248 -6.01 19.36 -19.40
N SER A 249 -6.98 19.97 -18.71
CA SER A 249 -6.94 21.37 -18.26
C SER A 249 -6.26 21.61 -16.90
N ALA A 250 -5.78 20.57 -16.21
CA ALA A 250 -5.21 20.71 -14.88
C ALA A 250 -3.85 21.45 -14.88
N LEU A 251 -3.90 22.78 -14.83
CA LEU A 251 -3.08 23.57 -13.91
C LEU A 251 -3.21 22.91 -12.54
N VAL A 252 -2.13 22.27 -12.08
CA VAL A 252 -2.10 21.54 -10.81
C VAL A 252 -1.98 22.56 -9.70
N PRO A 253 -3.01 22.67 -8.85
CA PRO A 253 -2.79 22.28 -7.47
C PRO A 253 -3.85 21.27 -7.05
N ALA A 254 -3.54 20.52 -6.00
CA ALA A 254 -4.43 19.62 -5.30
C ALA A 254 -5.80 20.27 -5.05
N LEU A 255 -6.76 20.02 -5.93
CA LEU A 255 -8.17 20.18 -5.59
C LEU A 255 -8.52 18.93 -4.78
N PHE A 256 -8.86 19.15 -3.52
CA PHE A 256 -9.12 18.16 -2.46
C PHE A 256 -7.88 17.68 -1.67
N SER A 257 -7.22 18.58 -0.93
CA SER A 257 -6.71 18.25 0.41
C SER A 257 -6.37 19.51 1.21
N HIS A 258 -7.25 19.87 2.15
CA HIS A 258 -6.79 20.49 3.40
C HIS A 258 -6.35 19.35 4.31
N SER A 259 -5.06 19.02 4.30
CA SER A 259 -4.25 18.66 5.47
C SER A 259 -3.01 17.86 5.05
N HIS A 260 -1.85 18.41 5.42
CA HIS A 260 -0.54 17.78 5.55
C HIS A 260 0.05 17.08 4.31
N PHE A 261 0.87 17.86 3.61
CA PHE A 261 1.94 17.37 2.74
C PHE A 261 3.01 16.64 3.57
N LEU A 262 3.27 15.39 3.23
CA LEU A 262 4.58 14.76 3.40
C LEU A 262 4.95 14.17 2.05
N LEU A 263 5.91 14.83 1.40
CA LEU A 263 6.56 14.36 0.19
C LEU A 263 7.30 13.04 0.51
N CYS A 264 6.83 11.93 -0.03
CA CYS A 264 7.68 10.77 -0.26
C CYS A 264 8.11 10.78 -1.74
N PHE A 265 9.30 11.33 -1.99
CA PHE A 265 10.13 10.89 -3.10
C PHE A 265 10.96 9.72 -2.60
N SER A 266 10.83 8.56 -3.24
CA SER A 266 11.86 7.52 -3.22
C SER A 266 11.99 7.06 -4.66
N PHE A 267 13.25 7.01 -5.10
CA PHE A 267 13.69 6.65 -6.44
C PHE A 267 13.28 5.23 -6.82
#